data_AF-A0A9J7LTS3-F1
#
_entry.id   AF-A0A9J7LTS3-F1
#
_cell.length_a   1.000
_cell.length_b   1.000
_cell.length_c   1.000
_cell.angle_alpha   90.00
_cell.angle_beta   90.00
_cell.angle_gamma   90.00
#
_symmetry.space_group_name_H-M   'P 1'
#
loop_
_entity.id
_entity.type
_entity.pdbx_description
1 polymer ?
#
loop_
_entity_poly.entity_id
_entity_poly.type
_entity_poly.pdbx_seq_one_letter_code
_entity_poly.pdbx_strand_id
1 'polypeptide(L)'
;MSDDMDEVEQFSDSSSSVEAFFEVEGESVPSPADVGGVVAYRYEPYLDEQQSDGEEDLDGGQDTDNSVGNAEVGAEGGMADRSGRQENTEWCSCGHCTTMPTTTECVCCHEVQQINVKQQQLVHMMVPVPGCITLHPGLPAVCLDPWGLQCAYYHYRQDQGPLSLSDNHE
;
A
#
# COMPACT_ATOMS: atom_id res chain seq x y z
N MET A 1 49.34 38.34 -38.60
CA MET A 1 49.99 37.14 -38.06
C MET A 1 49.51 37.07 -36.61
N SER A 2 48.26 36.66 -36.41
CA SER A 2 47.88 35.24 -36.36
C SER A 2 48.21 34.71 -34.97
N ASP A 3 47.36 34.08 -34.19
CA ASP A 3 45.93 33.68 -34.20
C ASP A 3 45.72 33.19 -32.74
N ASP A 4 44.64 33.59 -32.06
CA ASP A 4 43.55 32.74 -31.54
C ASP A 4 43.85 31.98 -30.22
N MET A 5 43.07 32.28 -29.17
CA MET A 5 42.00 31.46 -28.56
C MET A 5 42.54 30.23 -27.79
N ASP A 6 42.27 30.16 -26.47
CA ASP A 6 41.20 29.28 -25.97
C ASP A 6 41.13 29.28 -24.43
N GLU A 7 39.90 29.44 -23.97
CA GLU A 7 39.37 29.26 -22.64
C GLU A 7 39.31 27.75 -22.34
N VAL A 8 39.79 27.28 -21.19
CA VAL A 8 39.29 26.03 -20.59
C VAL A 8 39.56 26.03 -19.09
N GLU A 9 38.47 26.14 -18.33
CA GLU A 9 38.40 25.59 -16.99
C GLU A 9 38.71 24.09 -17.04
N GLN A 10 39.69 23.64 -16.27
CA GLN A 10 39.90 22.22 -16.02
C GLN A 10 39.75 21.95 -14.53
N PHE A 11 38.51 21.62 -14.19
CA PHE A 11 38.21 20.66 -13.14
C PHE A 11 39.04 19.39 -13.42
N SER A 12 39.84 18.97 -12.45
CA SER A 12 40.50 17.67 -12.51
C SER A 12 40.39 17.00 -11.14
N ASP A 13 39.56 15.96 -11.18
CA ASP A 13 39.27 14.87 -10.27
C ASP A 13 40.11 14.74 -8.99
N SER A 14 39.47 15.01 -7.85
CA SER A 14 39.75 14.24 -6.64
C SER A 14 38.74 13.09 -6.57
N SER A 15 39.01 12.02 -7.32
CA SER A 15 38.48 10.69 -7.00
C SER A 15 39.02 10.28 -5.63
N SER A 16 38.32 10.66 -4.57
CA SER A 16 38.56 10.12 -3.24
C SER A 16 37.97 8.72 -3.19
N SER A 17 38.83 7.72 -3.34
CA SER A 17 38.55 6.30 -3.21
C SER A 17 37.56 5.99 -2.09
N VAL A 18 36.44 5.36 -2.44
CA VAL A 18 35.59 4.60 -1.49
C VAL A 18 35.59 3.12 -1.85
N GLU A 19 36.71 2.59 -2.34
CA GLU A 19 36.89 1.13 -2.42
C GLU A 19 37.28 0.61 -1.03
N ALA A 20 36.32 0.63 -0.11
CA ALA A 20 36.35 -0.19 1.09
C ALA A 20 36.00 -1.62 0.67
N PHE A 21 37.03 -2.29 0.16
CA PHE A 21 37.11 -3.70 -0.16
C PHE A 21 36.76 -4.51 1.11
N PHE A 22 35.51 -4.95 1.24
CA PHE A 22 35.12 -5.94 2.25
C PHE A 22 35.64 -7.30 1.77
N GLU A 23 36.85 -7.68 2.20
CA GLU A 23 37.23 -9.09 2.28
C GLU A 23 36.35 -9.74 3.35
N VAL A 24 35.24 -10.33 2.93
CA VAL A 24 34.55 -11.34 3.73
C VAL A 24 35.35 -12.63 3.55
N GLU A 25 36.25 -12.90 4.49
CA GLU A 25 36.85 -14.23 4.63
C GLU A 25 35.72 -15.23 4.95
N GLY A 26 35.78 -16.38 4.29
CA GLY A 26 34.71 -17.37 4.27
C GLY A 26 34.29 -17.85 5.65
N GLU A 27 33.13 -17.39 6.09
CA GLU A 27 32.39 -18.03 7.17
C GLU A 27 31.29 -18.89 6.56
N SER A 28 31.27 -20.16 6.96
CA SER A 28 30.40 -21.22 6.44
C SER A 28 28.94 -20.77 6.44
N VAL A 29 28.27 -20.88 5.28
CA VAL A 29 26.82 -20.70 5.16
C VAL A 29 26.15 -21.65 6.17
N PRO A 30 25.44 -21.14 7.19
CA PRO A 30 24.76 -22.01 8.14
C PRO A 30 23.67 -22.80 7.42
N SER A 31 23.55 -24.08 7.78
CA SER A 31 22.51 -24.98 7.27
C SER A 31 21.13 -24.32 7.45
N PRO A 32 20.23 -24.36 6.44
CA PRO A 32 18.93 -23.72 6.50
C PRO A 32 18.00 -24.29 7.59
N ALA A 33 18.40 -25.37 8.26
CA ALA A 33 17.62 -26.01 9.32
C ALA A 33 17.68 -25.28 10.67
N ASP A 34 18.65 -24.40 10.92
CA ASP A 34 18.87 -23.76 12.23
C ASP A 34 18.53 -22.26 12.27
N VAL A 35 17.99 -21.69 11.19
CA VAL A 35 17.46 -20.32 11.19
C VAL A 35 15.94 -20.42 11.30
N GLY A 36 15.41 -20.14 12.50
CA GLY A 36 13.99 -19.79 12.69
C GLY A 36 13.66 -18.46 12.03
N GLY A 37 13.95 -18.34 10.73
CA GLY A 37 14.04 -17.11 9.98
C GLY A 37 12.91 -17.00 8.98
N VAL A 38 12.22 -15.88 9.05
CA VAL A 38 11.43 -15.35 7.94
C VAL A 38 12.36 -15.27 6.73
N VAL A 39 12.24 -16.22 5.80
CA VAL A 39 12.93 -16.15 4.51
C VAL A 39 12.20 -15.14 3.62
N ALA A 40 12.96 -14.31 2.92
CA ALA A 40 12.43 -13.47 1.86
C ALA A 40 11.71 -14.36 0.82
N TYR A 41 10.57 -13.91 0.30
CA TYR A 41 9.75 -14.64 -0.69
C TYR A 41 9.04 -15.90 -0.15
N ARG A 42 8.56 -15.89 1.10
CA ARG A 42 7.70 -16.97 1.63
C ARG A 42 6.49 -17.29 0.74
N TYR A 43 6.03 -16.33 -0.05
CA TYR A 43 5.06 -16.54 -1.13
C TYR A 43 5.60 -15.93 -2.42
N GLU A 44 6.43 -16.68 -3.14
CA GLU A 44 6.63 -16.40 -4.56
C GLU A 44 5.28 -16.51 -5.27
N PRO A 45 4.93 -15.58 -6.18
CA PRO A 45 3.78 -15.78 -7.05
C PRO A 45 4.07 -16.99 -7.93
N TYR A 46 3.53 -18.14 -7.56
CA TYR A 46 3.51 -19.31 -8.43
C TYR A 46 2.85 -18.89 -9.75
N LEU A 47 3.62 -18.92 -10.83
CA LEU A 47 3.05 -18.99 -12.15
C LEU A 47 2.44 -20.39 -12.24
N ASP A 48 1.11 -20.48 -12.30
CA ASP A 48 0.39 -21.75 -12.40
C ASP A 48 0.84 -22.52 -13.65
N GLU A 49 1.78 -23.44 -13.49
CA GLU A 49 2.08 -24.49 -14.43
C GLU A 49 1.47 -25.80 -13.91
N GLN A 50 0.18 -25.96 -14.21
CA GLN A 50 -0.54 -27.22 -14.46
C GLN A 50 -0.11 -28.50 -13.69
N GLN A 51 -1.01 -28.90 -12.77
CA GLN A 51 -1.45 -30.29 -12.48
C GLN A 51 -0.40 -31.35 -12.07
N SER A 52 -0.44 -31.73 -10.80
CA SER A 52 -0.11 -33.10 -10.39
C SER A 52 -0.99 -33.54 -9.23
N ASP A 53 -1.76 -34.59 -9.50
CA ASP A 53 -2.67 -35.27 -8.60
C ASP A 53 -1.92 -35.97 -7.45
N GLY A 54 -2.46 -35.91 -6.23
CA GLY A 54 -1.89 -36.60 -5.06
C GLY A 54 -2.78 -36.48 -3.84
N GLU A 55 -3.62 -37.49 -3.65
CA GLU A 55 -4.49 -37.74 -2.50
C GLU A 55 -3.70 -38.27 -1.29
N GLU A 56 -3.91 -37.70 -0.10
CA GLU A 56 -3.67 -38.39 1.17
C GLU A 56 -4.57 -37.85 2.30
N ASP A 57 -5.45 -38.74 2.77
CA ASP A 57 -6.24 -38.64 3.99
C ASP A 57 -5.33 -38.63 5.22
N LEU A 58 -5.59 -37.81 6.25
CA LEU A 58 -5.51 -38.22 7.67
C LEU A 58 -6.25 -37.26 8.63
N ASP A 59 -6.99 -37.92 9.52
CA ASP A 59 -7.91 -37.48 10.58
C ASP A 59 -7.20 -37.00 11.87
N GLY A 60 -7.88 -36.13 12.65
CA GLY A 60 -7.50 -35.89 14.06
C GLY A 60 -7.86 -34.50 14.60
N GLY A 61 -9.08 -34.35 15.12
CA GLY A 61 -9.55 -33.13 15.77
C GLY A 61 -8.98 -32.88 17.17
N GLN A 62 -8.99 -31.61 17.59
CA GLN A 62 -9.05 -31.20 18.99
C GLN A 62 -9.56 -29.75 19.11
N ASP A 63 -10.68 -29.63 19.81
CA ASP A 63 -11.39 -28.38 20.08
C ASP A 63 -10.73 -27.62 21.24
N THR A 64 -10.40 -26.35 21.05
CA THR A 64 -10.24 -25.42 22.17
C THR A 64 -10.90 -24.09 21.83
N ASP A 65 -12.03 -23.87 22.50
CA ASP A 65 -12.77 -22.61 22.62
C ASP A 65 -11.84 -21.48 23.09
N ASN A 66 -11.79 -20.40 22.31
CA ASN A 66 -11.41 -19.10 22.86
C ASN A 66 -12.27 -18.00 22.24
N SER A 67 -13.45 -17.81 22.82
CA SER A 67 -14.27 -16.61 22.67
C SER A 67 -13.47 -15.33 23.01
N VAL A 68 -13.12 -14.54 21.99
CA VAL A 68 -12.69 -13.15 22.18
C VAL A 68 -13.71 -12.23 21.53
N GLY A 69 -14.37 -11.46 22.41
CA GLY A 69 -15.51 -10.62 22.11
C GLY A 69 -15.25 -9.60 21.01
N ASN A 70 -16.19 -9.56 20.07
CA ASN A 70 -16.36 -8.48 19.11
C ASN A 70 -16.68 -7.19 19.89
N ALA A 71 -15.70 -6.29 19.99
CA ALA A 71 -15.96 -4.93 20.43
C ALA A 71 -16.67 -4.19 19.29
N GLU A 72 -18.00 -4.23 19.36
CA GLU A 72 -18.89 -3.31 18.67
C GLU A 72 -18.43 -1.85 18.89
N VAL A 73 -17.79 -1.27 17.87
CA VAL A 73 -17.60 0.18 17.83
C VAL A 73 -18.87 0.76 17.20
N GLY A 74 -19.88 0.92 18.06
CA GLY A 74 -21.13 1.58 17.74
C GLY A 74 -20.96 3.09 17.59
N ALA A 75 -21.71 3.62 16.61
CA ALA A 75 -22.35 4.93 16.53
C ALA A 75 -21.43 6.17 16.63
N GLU A 76 -21.67 7.30 15.98
CA GLU A 76 -22.93 7.98 15.72
C GLU A 76 -22.62 9.13 14.73
N GLY A 77 -23.22 9.07 13.53
CA GLY A 77 -23.20 10.17 12.57
C GLY A 77 -24.64 10.49 12.22
N GLY A 78 -25.14 11.62 12.73
CA GLY A 78 -26.55 11.99 12.73
C GLY A 78 -27.26 11.76 11.39
N MET A 79 -28.53 11.36 11.47
CA MET A 79 -29.47 11.30 10.35
C MET A 79 -29.73 12.72 9.83
N ALA A 80 -28.73 13.30 9.16
CA ALA A 80 -28.99 14.29 8.14
C ALA A 80 -29.78 13.57 7.06
N ASP A 81 -30.92 14.11 6.68
CA ASP A 81 -31.72 13.61 5.57
C ASP A 81 -30.83 13.57 4.31
N ARG A 82 -30.30 12.39 3.99
CA ARG A 82 -29.44 12.15 2.80
C ARG A 82 -30.28 11.75 1.59
N SER A 83 -31.61 11.74 1.71
CA SER A 83 -32.53 11.23 0.69
C SER A 83 -32.46 12.01 -0.63
N GLY A 84 -32.05 13.28 -0.62
CA GLY A 84 -31.91 14.11 -1.82
C GLY A 84 -30.56 14.04 -2.54
N ARG A 85 -29.57 13.31 -2.01
CA ARG A 85 -28.19 13.34 -2.54
C ARG A 85 -27.98 12.51 -3.81
N GLN A 86 -28.93 11.66 -4.18
CA GLN A 86 -28.83 10.82 -5.38
C GLN A 86 -29.23 11.58 -6.65
N GLU A 87 -29.99 12.67 -6.51
CA GLU A 87 -30.56 13.41 -7.64
C GLU A 87 -29.66 14.59 -8.07
N ASN A 88 -28.82 15.10 -7.18
CA ASN A 88 -27.95 16.25 -7.44
C ASN A 88 -26.57 16.12 -6.77
N THR A 89 -25.66 17.05 -7.07
CA THR A 89 -24.32 17.16 -6.46
C THR A 89 -24.13 18.43 -5.65
N GLU A 90 -25.20 19.11 -5.21
CA GLU A 90 -25.14 20.35 -4.42
C GLU A 90 -24.53 20.14 -3.03
N TRP A 91 -24.54 18.89 -2.54
CA TRP A 91 -23.86 18.48 -1.31
C TRP A 91 -22.33 18.42 -1.43
N CYS A 92 -21.79 18.45 -2.66
CA CYS A 92 -20.36 18.39 -2.91
C CYS A 92 -19.71 19.76 -2.74
N SER A 93 -18.75 19.87 -1.81
CA SER A 93 -17.95 21.09 -1.62
C SER A 93 -16.60 21.06 -2.33
N CYS A 94 -16.12 19.89 -2.77
CA CYS A 94 -14.82 19.76 -3.45
C CYS A 94 -14.91 19.93 -4.98
N GLY A 95 -16.12 19.91 -5.55
CA GLY A 95 -16.38 20.06 -6.99
C GLY A 95 -16.07 18.84 -7.86
N HIS A 96 -15.70 17.70 -7.29
CA HIS A 96 -15.28 16.50 -8.05
C HIS A 96 -16.18 15.27 -7.82
N CYS A 97 -17.16 15.34 -6.92
CA CYS A 97 -18.07 14.21 -6.66
C CYS A 97 -19.16 14.08 -7.73
N THR A 98 -19.63 12.84 -7.92
CA THR A 98 -20.77 12.48 -8.77
C THR A 98 -21.86 11.82 -7.92
N THR A 99 -23.09 11.75 -8.44
CA THR A 99 -24.17 10.98 -7.80
C THR A 99 -23.87 9.48 -7.90
N MET A 100 -24.20 8.74 -6.84
CA MET A 100 -23.98 7.30 -6.73
C MET A 100 -25.30 6.57 -6.56
N PRO A 101 -25.37 5.25 -6.82
CA PRO A 101 -26.60 4.47 -6.72
C PRO A 101 -27.21 4.49 -5.32
N THR A 102 -26.41 4.61 -4.27
CA THR A 102 -26.88 4.64 -2.88
C THR A 102 -26.61 5.99 -2.21
N THR A 103 -27.52 6.42 -1.32
CA THR A 103 -27.35 7.65 -0.52
C THR A 103 -26.13 7.60 0.40
N THR A 104 -25.70 6.39 0.79
CA THR A 104 -24.53 6.13 1.63
C THR A 104 -23.22 6.42 0.90
N GLU A 105 -23.20 6.29 -0.43
CA GLU A 105 -22.03 6.55 -1.27
C GLU A 105 -21.94 8.03 -1.71
N CYS A 106 -23.03 8.80 -1.61
CA CYS A 106 -23.04 10.24 -1.89
C CYS A 106 -22.40 11.06 -0.75
N VAL A 107 -21.08 10.93 -0.57
CA VAL A 107 -20.28 11.57 0.47
C VAL A 107 -19.14 12.39 -0.13
N CYS A 108 -18.97 13.63 0.34
CA CYS A 108 -17.90 14.51 -0.14
C CYS A 108 -16.62 14.28 0.66
N CYS A 109 -15.45 14.37 0.01
CA CYS A 109 -14.17 14.18 0.69
C CYS A 109 -13.93 15.16 1.86
N HIS A 110 -14.54 16.34 1.85
CA HIS A 110 -14.48 17.31 2.95
C HIS A 110 -15.36 16.96 4.16
N GLU A 111 -16.34 16.06 4.01
CA GLU A 111 -17.16 15.58 5.14
C GLU A 111 -16.37 14.61 6.03
N VAL A 112 -15.33 13.98 5.48
CA VAL A 112 -14.48 13.01 6.19
C VAL A 112 -13.31 13.73 6.85
N GLN A 113 -13.32 13.81 8.18
CA GLN A 113 -12.33 14.58 8.95
C GLN A 113 -10.89 14.08 8.71
N GLN A 114 -10.71 12.78 8.60
CA GLN A 114 -9.41 12.15 8.36
C GLN A 114 -8.79 12.62 7.03
N ILE A 115 -9.61 12.87 6.00
CA ILE A 115 -9.15 13.39 4.72
C ILE A 115 -8.64 14.83 4.88
N ASN A 116 -9.39 15.69 5.57
CA ASN A 116 -8.97 17.06 5.82
C ASN A 116 -7.65 17.11 6.61
N VAL A 117 -7.47 16.24 7.61
CA VAL A 117 -6.21 16.12 8.36
C VAL A 117 -5.05 15.75 7.44
N LYS A 118 -5.22 14.75 6.56
CA LYS A 118 -4.18 14.37 5.58
C LYS A 118 -3.84 15.50 4.62
N GLN A 119 -4.84 16.24 4.14
CA GLN A 119 -4.62 17.40 3.28
C GLN A 119 -3.85 18.52 4.00
N GLN A 120 -4.14 18.77 5.28
CA GLN A 120 -3.43 19.79 6.07
C GLN A 120 -1.95 19.43 6.33
N GLN A 121 -1.58 18.14 6.33
CA GLN A 121 -0.18 17.73 6.47
C GLN A 121 0.70 18.27 5.33
N LEU A 122 0.14 18.52 4.15
CA LEU A 122 0.86 19.12 3.03
C LEU A 122 1.40 20.53 3.34
N VAL A 123 0.70 21.28 4.20
CA VAL A 123 1.14 22.61 4.65
C VAL A 123 2.51 22.50 5.34
N HIS A 124 2.70 21.46 6.15
CA HIS A 124 3.97 21.23 6.84
C HIS A 124 5.11 20.87 5.87
N MET A 125 4.77 20.27 4.72
CA MET A 125 5.71 19.89 3.67
C MET A 125 5.91 21.00 2.62
N MET A 126 5.39 22.21 2.85
CA MET A 126 5.42 23.34 1.89
C MET A 126 4.79 22.99 0.53
N VAL A 127 3.83 22.05 0.50
CA VAL A 127 3.09 21.67 -0.69
C VAL A 127 1.71 22.33 -0.66
N PRO A 128 1.22 22.91 -1.77
CA PRO A 128 -0.11 23.52 -1.81
C PRO A 128 -1.19 22.48 -1.50
N VAL A 129 -2.12 22.83 -0.62
CA VAL A 129 -3.24 21.96 -0.24
C VAL A 129 -4.26 21.95 -1.38
N PRO A 130 -4.55 20.78 -2.00
CA PRO A 130 -5.53 20.70 -3.06
C PRO A 130 -6.95 20.80 -2.50
N GLY A 131 -7.87 21.34 -3.31
CA GLY A 131 -9.30 21.41 -2.97
C GLY A 131 -10.06 20.07 -3.04
N CYS A 132 -9.38 18.96 -3.38
CA CYS A 132 -9.98 17.63 -3.42
C CYS A 132 -8.93 16.56 -3.10
N ILE A 133 -9.34 15.43 -2.50
CA ILE A 133 -8.45 14.29 -2.23
C ILE A 133 -7.93 13.64 -3.52
N THR A 134 -8.69 13.70 -4.61
CA THR A 134 -8.29 13.14 -5.90
C THR A 134 -7.05 13.81 -6.48
N LEU A 135 -6.79 15.05 -6.09
CA LEU A 135 -5.63 15.85 -6.49
C LEU A 135 -4.48 15.77 -5.48
N HIS A 136 -4.59 14.94 -4.45
CA HIS A 136 -3.54 14.76 -3.45
C HIS A 136 -2.30 14.11 -4.11
N PRO A 137 -1.09 14.65 -3.92
CA PRO A 137 0.11 14.17 -4.62
C PRO A 137 0.48 12.72 -4.27
N GLY A 138 0.10 12.24 -3.09
CA GLY A 138 0.28 10.84 -2.71
C GLY A 138 -0.74 9.86 -3.31
N LEU A 139 -1.88 10.34 -3.83
CA LEU A 139 -2.92 9.44 -4.32
C LEU A 139 -2.47 8.61 -5.54
N PRO A 140 -1.80 9.19 -6.56
CA PRO A 140 -1.30 8.42 -7.69
C PRO A 140 -0.34 7.30 -7.28
N ALA A 141 0.62 7.59 -6.41
CA ALA A 141 1.65 6.64 -6.01
C ALA A 141 1.14 5.52 -5.08
N VAL A 142 0.12 5.78 -4.26
CA VAL A 142 -0.34 4.82 -3.25
C VAL A 142 -1.57 4.04 -3.70
N CYS A 143 -2.53 4.69 -4.37
CA CYS A 143 -3.84 4.09 -4.64
C CYS A 143 -4.12 3.84 -6.13
N LEU A 144 -3.38 4.48 -7.04
CA LEU A 144 -3.64 4.37 -8.48
C LEU A 144 -2.50 3.68 -9.25
N ASP A 145 -1.32 3.49 -8.63
CA ASP A 145 -0.20 2.78 -9.24
C ASP A 145 -0.38 1.26 -9.11
N PRO A 146 -0.59 0.52 -10.21
CA PRO A 146 -0.81 -0.93 -10.17
C PRO A 146 0.39 -1.68 -9.56
N TRP A 147 1.61 -1.21 -9.80
CA TRP A 147 2.82 -1.85 -9.32
C TRP A 147 2.98 -1.65 -7.81
N GLY A 148 2.75 -0.43 -7.31
CA GLY A 148 2.69 -0.14 -5.88
C GLY A 148 1.64 -0.97 -5.15
N LEU A 149 0.44 -1.11 -5.73
CA LEU A 149 -0.60 -1.98 -5.17
C LEU A 149 -0.22 -3.46 -5.18
N GLN A 150 0.45 -3.93 -6.24
CA GLN A 150 0.94 -5.31 -6.32
C GLN A 150 2.01 -5.59 -5.25
N CYS A 151 2.95 -4.67 -5.03
CA CYS A 151 3.94 -4.76 -3.96
C CYS A 151 3.27 -4.81 -2.58
N ALA A 152 2.31 -3.91 -2.33
CA ALA A 152 1.55 -3.88 -1.07
C ALA A 152 0.78 -5.19 -0.83
N TYR A 153 0.21 -5.77 -1.90
CA TYR A 153 -0.48 -7.06 -1.84
C TYR A 153 0.46 -8.21 -1.48
N TYR A 154 1.64 -8.29 -2.11
CA TYR A 154 2.60 -9.34 -1.79
C TYR A 154 3.12 -9.22 -0.35
N HIS A 155 3.37 -8.00 0.12
CA HIS A 155 3.73 -7.77 1.52
C HIS A 155 2.62 -8.24 2.47
N TYR A 156 1.37 -7.87 2.19
CA TYR A 156 0.22 -8.32 2.97
C TYR A 156 0.11 -9.86 3.03
N ARG A 157 0.32 -10.56 1.91
CA ARG A 157 0.31 -12.03 1.87
C ARG A 157 1.44 -12.66 2.67
N GLN A 158 2.61 -12.04 2.70
CA GLN A 158 3.73 -12.51 3.50
C GLN A 158 3.42 -12.44 4.99
N ASP A 159 2.74 -11.37 5.42
CA ASP A 159 2.41 -11.14 6.83
C ASP A 159 1.18 -11.93 7.31
N GLN A 160 0.14 -12.07 6.47
CA GLN A 160 -1.16 -12.63 6.85
C GLN A 160 -1.42 -14.05 6.31
N GLY A 161 -0.58 -14.53 5.39
CA GLY A 161 -0.80 -15.81 4.71
C GLY A 161 -1.85 -15.74 3.60
N PRO A 162 -2.28 -16.89 3.04
CA PRO A 162 -3.32 -16.93 2.01
C PRO A 162 -4.66 -16.44 2.57
N LEU A 163 -5.40 -15.65 1.77
CA LEU A 163 -6.80 -15.33 2.06
C LEU A 163 -7.58 -16.65 2.07
N SER A 164 -8.06 -17.07 3.24
CA SER A 164 -8.99 -18.18 3.32
C SER A 164 -10.26 -17.78 2.58
N LEU A 165 -10.55 -18.44 1.45
CA LEU A 165 -11.82 -18.30 0.75
C LEU A 165 -12.92 -19.01 1.57
N SER A 166 -13.39 -18.33 2.61
CA SER A 166 -14.59 -18.63 3.40
C SER A 166 -15.41 -17.34 3.40
N ASP A 167 -16.65 -17.23 2.90
CA ASP A 167 -17.72 -18.21 2.75
C ASP A 167 -18.65 -17.76 1.60
N ASN A 168 -19.06 -18.70 0.73
CA ASN A 168 -20.29 -18.53 -0.06
C ASN A 168 -21.46 -18.75 0.90
N HIS A 169 -22.09 -17.66 1.32
CA HIS A 169 -23.35 -17.71 2.03
C HIS A 169 -24.44 -18.00 0.98
N GLU A 170 -24.83 -19.27 0.88
CA GLU A 170 -25.99 -19.74 0.11
C GLU A 170 -27.26 -19.74 0.99
#